data_AF-A0A7C7PQN9-F1
#
_entry.id   AF-A0A7C7PQN9-F1
#
_cell.length_a   1.000
_cell.length_b   1.000
_cell.length_c   1.000
_cell.angle_alpha   90.00
_cell.angle_beta   90.00
_cell.angle_gamma   90.00
#
_symmetry.space_group_name_H-M   'P 1'
#
loop_
_entity.id
_entity.type
_entity.pdbx_description
1 polymer ?
#
loop_
_entity_poly.entity_id
_entity_poly.type
_entity_poly.pdbx_seq_one_letter_code
_entity_poly.pdbx_strand_id
1 'polypeptide(L)'
;MCLGLDPALLPRLLEDPAEPSADRLHGVGFQASVLIPDYRQSLLSHYGRNSDSGLPPLPFRHFGLLLDFESPVELALHDQARTLDAGLRSLVQAFGPVLLRNVVLQGDDRRAEQRNVFSSLQFHIDRGPAQADHYTLFWRDPEDAQQRSPRSSSTLVMANTAAFLQAEREGQGGDFRSSYQLLENESVDGLKNKTLIEIPWRAPEGTGEVAVLDNTTVLHASYYVHPDLRGYPISVRYLA
;
A
#
# COMPACT_ATOMS: atom_id res chain seq x y z
N MET A 1 14.60 -5.38 15.20
CA MET A 1 14.23 -4.01 15.61
C MET A 1 12.75 -4.01 15.96
N CYS A 2 12.27 -3.08 16.78
CA CYS A 2 10.85 -2.86 17.02
C CYS A 2 10.59 -1.37 16.81
N LEU A 3 9.69 -1.01 15.89
CA LEU A 3 9.31 0.38 15.63
C LEU A 3 8.80 1.10 16.88
N GLY A 4 8.43 0.36 17.94
CA GLY A 4 7.90 0.93 19.17
C GLY A 4 6.44 1.34 19.06
N LEU A 5 5.70 0.83 18.08
CA LEU A 5 4.25 0.99 18.02
C LEU A 5 3.61 0.35 19.26
N ASP A 6 2.57 1.01 19.81
CA ASP A 6 1.78 0.44 20.90
C ASP A 6 1.20 -0.92 20.47
N PRO A 7 1.49 -2.01 21.21
CA PRO A 7 0.91 -3.32 20.93
C PRO A 7 -0.63 -3.34 20.91
N ALA A 8 -1.28 -2.38 21.59
CA ALA A 8 -2.74 -2.25 21.58
C ALA A 8 -3.29 -1.52 20.35
N LEU A 9 -2.45 -0.94 19.49
CA LEU A 9 -2.90 -0.26 18.27
C LEU A 9 -3.60 -1.22 17.30
N LEU A 10 -3.00 -2.38 17.03
CA LEU A 10 -3.56 -3.36 16.10
C LEU A 10 -4.93 -3.90 16.57
N PRO A 11 -5.09 -4.39 17.82
CA PRO A 11 -6.40 -4.78 18.33
C PRO A 11 -7.45 -3.69 18.21
N ARG A 12 -7.13 -2.43 18.57
CA ARG A 12 -8.06 -1.29 18.45
C ARG A 12 -8.56 -1.11 17.02
N LEU A 13 -7.66 -1.12 16.03
CA LEU A 13 -8.00 -0.95 14.62
C LEU A 13 -8.78 -2.13 14.02
N LEU A 14 -8.63 -3.34 14.58
CA LEU A 14 -9.40 -4.52 14.16
C LEU A 14 -10.80 -4.58 14.79
N GLU A 15 -10.96 -3.99 15.97
CA GLU A 15 -12.23 -3.94 16.70
C GLU A 15 -13.13 -2.81 16.16
N ASP A 16 -12.57 -1.62 15.97
CA ASP A 16 -13.27 -0.44 15.45
C ASP A 16 -12.55 0.17 14.24
N PRO A 17 -12.72 -0.44 13.04
CA PRO A 17 -12.00 -0.02 11.84
C PRO A 17 -12.56 1.29 11.23
N ALA A 18 -13.70 1.78 11.70
CA ALA A 18 -14.30 3.01 11.18
C ALA A 18 -13.73 4.26 11.87
N GLU A 19 -13.32 4.13 13.13
CA GLU A 19 -12.79 5.23 13.92
C GLU A 19 -11.25 5.29 13.85
N PRO A 20 -10.66 6.44 13.50
CA PRO A 20 -9.23 6.62 13.58
C PRO A 20 -8.71 6.44 15.02
N SER A 21 -7.60 5.71 15.17
CA SER A 21 -6.92 5.56 16.46
C SER A 21 -5.76 6.55 16.56
N ALA A 22 -5.74 7.36 17.62
CA ALA A 22 -4.62 8.25 17.90
C ALA A 22 -3.58 7.57 18.79
N ASP A 23 -2.30 7.84 18.54
CA ASP A 23 -1.20 7.35 19.34
C ASP A 23 0.04 8.26 19.24
N ARG A 24 1.13 7.88 19.89
CA ARG A 24 2.42 8.58 19.82
C ARG A 24 3.55 7.60 19.52
N LEU A 25 4.48 8.03 18.67
CA LEU A 25 5.72 7.33 18.43
C LEU A 25 6.90 8.32 18.44
N HIS A 26 7.96 8.00 19.18
CA HIS A 26 9.11 8.89 19.40
C HIS A 26 8.73 10.30 19.86
N GLY A 27 7.63 10.42 20.62
CA GLY A 27 7.12 11.70 21.10
C GLY A 27 6.30 12.49 20.06
N VAL A 28 6.14 12.00 18.84
CA VAL A 28 5.30 12.60 17.79
C VAL A 28 3.93 11.93 17.79
N GLY A 29 2.86 12.73 17.77
CA GLY A 29 1.50 12.21 17.63
C GLY A 29 1.23 11.72 16.21
N PHE A 30 0.40 10.69 16.06
CA PHE A 30 -0.09 10.25 14.76
C PHE A 30 -1.53 9.75 14.85
N GLN A 31 -2.21 9.75 13.70
CA GLN A 31 -3.50 9.10 13.52
C GLN A 31 -3.35 7.86 12.63
N ALA A 32 -3.90 6.74 13.09
CA ALA A 32 -4.01 5.51 12.35
C ALA A 32 -5.43 5.36 11.81
N SER A 33 -5.59 5.09 10.52
CA SER A 33 -6.91 4.93 9.89
C SER A 33 -6.93 3.77 8.92
N VAL A 34 -7.89 2.88 9.08
CA VAL A 34 -8.19 1.83 8.10
C VAL A 34 -8.82 2.48 6.87
N LEU A 35 -8.31 2.17 5.68
CA LEU A 35 -8.75 2.82 4.45
C LEU A 35 -10.01 2.19 3.87
N ILE A 36 -10.15 0.87 3.99
CA ILE A 36 -11.35 0.12 3.56
C ILE A 36 -11.77 -0.84 4.69
N PRO A 37 -12.70 -0.42 5.57
CA PRO A 37 -13.31 -1.33 6.54
C PRO A 37 -14.15 -2.40 5.83
N ASP A 38 -14.38 -3.52 6.52
CA ASP A 38 -15.14 -4.68 6.03
C ASP A 38 -14.90 -5.02 4.55
N TYR A 39 -13.65 -5.27 4.20
CA TYR A 39 -13.20 -5.33 2.81
C TYR A 39 -13.95 -6.40 2.01
N ARG A 40 -14.26 -7.55 2.62
CA ARG A 40 -15.08 -8.59 2.00
C ARG A 40 -16.45 -8.03 1.56
N GLN A 41 -17.12 -7.29 2.43
CA GLN A 41 -18.43 -6.71 2.13
C GLN A 41 -18.33 -5.67 1.00
N SER A 42 -17.26 -4.87 1.01
CA SER A 42 -16.98 -3.91 -0.07
C SER A 42 -16.80 -4.61 -1.42
N LEU A 43 -16.06 -5.71 -1.47
CA LEU A 43 -15.90 -6.52 -2.70
C LEU A 43 -17.23 -7.15 -3.14
N LEU A 44 -17.98 -7.77 -2.22
CA LEU A 44 -19.28 -8.38 -2.53
C LEU A 44 -20.25 -7.37 -3.13
N SER A 45 -20.37 -6.21 -2.48
CA SER A 45 -21.25 -5.13 -2.93
C SER A 45 -20.84 -4.60 -4.30
N HIS A 46 -19.54 -4.38 -4.53
CA HIS A 46 -19.06 -3.84 -5.80
C HIS A 46 -19.24 -4.81 -6.98
N TYR A 47 -18.92 -6.09 -6.78
CA TYR A 47 -18.97 -7.10 -7.85
C TYR A 47 -20.35 -7.79 -7.99
N GLY A 48 -21.38 -7.33 -7.26
CA GLY A 48 -22.73 -7.90 -7.34
C GLY A 48 -22.80 -9.36 -6.88
N ARG A 49 -21.95 -9.72 -5.92
CA ARG A 49 -21.76 -11.08 -5.41
C ARG A 49 -22.47 -11.20 -4.05
N ASN A 50 -23.18 -12.32 -3.80
CA ASN A 50 -23.81 -12.57 -2.50
C ASN A 50 -22.82 -13.20 -1.51
N SER A 51 -23.11 -13.20 -0.21
CA SER A 51 -22.26 -13.82 0.83
C SER A 51 -21.90 -15.28 0.55
N ASP A 52 -22.79 -15.98 -0.14
CA ASP A 52 -22.70 -17.41 -0.47
C ASP A 52 -21.94 -17.66 -1.78
N SER A 53 -21.64 -16.60 -2.53
CA SER A 53 -20.72 -16.71 -3.66
C SER A 53 -19.33 -16.98 -3.10
N GLY A 54 -18.78 -18.14 -3.46
CA GLY A 54 -17.47 -18.61 -2.99
C GLY A 54 -16.35 -17.70 -3.49
N LEU A 55 -16.18 -16.55 -2.83
CA LEU A 55 -15.02 -15.69 -3.05
C LEU A 55 -13.76 -16.51 -2.78
N PRO A 56 -12.71 -16.34 -3.59
CA PRO A 56 -11.41 -16.84 -3.24
C PRO A 56 -11.00 -16.35 -1.84
N PRO A 57 -10.13 -17.09 -1.12
CA PRO A 57 -9.65 -16.67 0.19
C PRO A 57 -9.21 -15.21 0.18
N LEU A 58 -9.78 -14.42 1.07
CA LEU A 58 -9.42 -13.01 1.24
C LEU A 58 -8.51 -12.92 2.47
N PRO A 59 -7.23 -12.54 2.32
CA PRO A 59 -6.30 -12.52 3.45
C PRO A 59 -6.61 -11.40 4.46
N PHE A 60 -7.46 -10.45 4.10
CA PHE A 60 -7.69 -9.23 4.87
C PHE A 60 -9.15 -9.09 5.30
N ARG A 61 -9.39 -8.84 6.58
CA ARG A 61 -10.71 -8.40 7.09
C ARG A 61 -10.98 -6.95 6.69
N HIS A 62 -9.96 -6.12 6.79
CA HIS A 62 -9.94 -4.71 6.44
C HIS A 62 -8.73 -4.44 5.54
N PHE A 63 -8.81 -3.48 4.60
CA PHE A 63 -7.77 -3.31 3.59
C PHE A 63 -7.24 -1.88 3.54
N GLY A 64 -5.92 -1.76 3.60
CA GLY A 64 -5.19 -0.52 3.70
C GLY A 64 -5.18 0.07 5.10
N LEU A 65 -4.00 0.53 5.54
CA LEU A 65 -3.80 1.29 6.75
C LEU A 65 -2.98 2.54 6.44
N LEU A 66 -3.41 3.70 6.94
CA LEU A 66 -2.63 4.94 6.92
C LEU A 66 -2.20 5.30 8.35
N LEU A 67 -0.91 5.59 8.53
CA LEU A 67 -0.36 6.25 9.71
C LEU A 67 0.09 7.66 9.31
N ASP A 68 -0.64 8.68 9.76
CA ASP A 68 -0.38 10.09 9.44
C ASP A 68 0.19 10.81 10.67
N PHE A 69 1.47 11.17 10.60
CA PHE A 69 2.20 11.80 11.70
C PHE A 69 2.02 13.32 11.68
N GLU A 70 1.83 13.92 12.86
CA GLU A 70 1.62 15.38 13.02
C GLU A 70 2.83 16.21 12.58
N SER A 71 4.03 15.63 12.65
CA SER A 71 5.29 16.25 12.24
C SER A 71 6.24 15.21 11.63
N PRO A 72 7.23 15.63 10.82
CA PRO A 72 8.23 14.71 10.28
C PRO A 72 8.89 13.85 11.36
N VAL A 73 8.92 12.54 11.13
CA VAL A 73 9.59 11.56 11.99
C VAL A 73 10.54 10.71 11.15
N GLU A 74 11.72 10.44 11.70
CA GLU A 74 12.67 9.51 11.12
C GLU A 74 12.46 8.13 11.71
N LEU A 75 12.23 7.12 10.87
CA LEU A 75 11.94 5.76 11.29
C LEU A 75 12.86 4.76 10.59
N ALA A 76 13.39 3.82 11.36
CA ALA A 76 14.01 2.62 10.81
C ALA A 76 12.94 1.54 10.64
N LEU A 77 12.59 1.29 9.38
CA LEU A 77 11.50 0.38 9.01
C LEU A 77 11.96 -1.07 8.83
N HIS A 78 13.28 -1.29 8.79
CA HIS A 78 13.90 -2.60 8.68
C HIS A 78 15.28 -2.59 9.36
N ASP A 79 15.87 -3.77 9.54
CA ASP A 79 17.24 -3.89 10.04
C ASP A 79 18.29 -3.90 8.91
N GLN A 80 19.57 -4.02 9.28
CA GLN A 80 20.69 -4.09 8.34
C GLN A 80 20.65 -5.34 7.44
N ALA A 81 19.96 -6.39 7.86
CA ALA A 81 19.74 -7.60 7.06
C ALA A 81 18.51 -7.47 6.14
N ARG A 82 17.92 -6.26 6.03
CA ARG A 82 16.71 -5.96 5.25
C ARG A 82 15.49 -6.73 5.72
N THR A 83 15.44 -7.09 6.99
CA THR A 83 14.26 -7.69 7.61
C THR A 83 13.30 -6.58 8.03
N LEU A 84 12.07 -6.61 7.51
CA LEU A 84 11.03 -5.66 7.89
C LEU A 84 10.79 -5.69 9.41
N ASP A 85 10.57 -4.50 9.99
CA ASP A 85 10.21 -4.38 11.39
C ASP A 85 9.02 -5.29 11.75
N ALA A 86 9.10 -5.96 12.90
CA ALA A 86 8.10 -6.95 13.28
C ALA A 86 6.69 -6.34 13.48
N GLY A 87 6.61 -5.14 14.06
CA GLY A 87 5.34 -4.44 14.25
C GLY A 87 4.73 -4.00 12.93
N LEU A 88 5.56 -3.42 12.05
CA LEU A 88 5.13 -3.03 10.71
C LEU A 88 4.69 -4.24 9.87
N ARG A 89 5.42 -5.35 9.95
CA ARG A 89 5.04 -6.62 9.32
C ARG A 89 3.68 -7.12 9.81
N SER A 90 3.41 -7.07 11.11
CA SER A 90 2.10 -7.45 11.65
C SER A 90 0.97 -6.55 11.12
N LEU A 91 1.22 -5.25 10.93
CA LEU A 91 0.24 -4.36 10.30
C LEU A 91 0.02 -4.70 8.82
N VAL A 92 1.08 -4.97 8.06
CA VAL A 92 0.98 -5.37 6.65
C VAL A 92 0.22 -6.68 6.50
N GLN A 93 0.47 -7.66 7.37
CA GLN A 93 -0.26 -8.93 7.38
C GLN A 93 -1.75 -8.75 7.70
N ALA A 94 -2.10 -7.81 8.58
CA ALA A 94 -3.48 -7.55 8.98
C ALA A 94 -4.28 -6.75 7.94
N PHE A 95 -3.65 -5.76 7.31
CA PHE A 95 -4.33 -4.75 6.48
C PHE A 95 -3.90 -4.74 5.01
N GLY A 96 -2.86 -5.46 4.61
CA GLY A 96 -2.27 -5.37 3.28
C GLY A 96 -1.36 -4.13 3.18
N PRO A 97 -1.63 -3.15 2.29
CA PRO A 97 -0.77 -1.98 2.18
C PRO A 97 -0.79 -1.13 3.45
N VAL A 98 0.40 -0.80 3.97
CA VAL A 98 0.57 0.18 5.06
C VAL A 98 1.24 1.43 4.51
N LEU A 99 0.58 2.58 4.66
CA LEU A 99 1.04 3.89 4.21
C LEU A 99 1.46 4.71 5.42
N LEU A 100 2.62 5.36 5.34
CA LEU A 100 3.14 6.26 6.36
C LEU A 100 3.31 7.65 5.74
N ARG A 101 2.77 8.69 6.38
CA ARG A 101 2.93 10.09 5.97
C ARG A 101 3.70 10.88 7.01
N ASN A 102 4.51 11.85 6.58
CA ASN A 102 5.48 12.57 7.39
C ASN A 102 6.55 11.62 7.98
N VAL A 103 6.92 10.58 7.22
CA VAL A 103 7.98 9.63 7.59
C VAL A 103 9.13 9.74 6.61
N VAL A 104 10.35 9.78 7.14
CA VAL A 104 11.60 9.69 6.37
C VAL A 104 12.40 8.48 6.86
N LEU A 105 13.07 7.77 5.95
CA LEU A 105 13.92 6.63 6.29
C LEU A 105 15.17 7.10 7.06
N GLN A 106 15.67 6.24 7.95
CA GLN A 106 16.79 6.59 8.81
C GLN A 106 18.14 6.59 8.09
N GLY A 107 18.91 7.68 8.19
CA GLY A 107 20.31 7.75 7.75
C GLY A 107 20.55 7.25 6.31
N ASP A 108 21.47 6.29 6.15
CA ASP A 108 21.84 5.74 4.84
C ASP A 108 20.71 4.95 4.16
N ASP A 109 19.64 4.59 4.88
CA ASP A 109 18.50 3.87 4.29
C ASP A 109 17.73 4.69 3.27
N ARG A 110 17.90 6.02 3.27
CA ARG A 110 17.32 6.93 2.26
C ARG A 110 17.80 6.64 0.84
N ARG A 111 18.94 5.98 0.69
CA ARG A 111 19.49 5.66 -0.64
C ARG A 111 18.66 4.59 -1.33
N ALA A 112 17.92 5.03 -2.34
CA ALA A 112 17.20 4.14 -3.25
C ALA A 112 18.17 3.21 -3.98
N GLU A 113 17.92 1.91 -3.90
CA GLU A 113 18.63 0.91 -4.71
C GLU A 113 18.06 0.87 -6.12
N GLN A 114 16.76 1.07 -6.22
CA GLN A 114 15.99 1.06 -7.45
C GLN A 114 15.06 2.27 -7.48
N ARG A 115 14.84 2.78 -8.70
CA ARG A 115 13.81 3.78 -8.98
C ARG A 115 12.91 3.27 -10.09
N ASN A 116 11.62 3.17 -9.84
CA ASN A 116 10.68 2.54 -10.78
C ASN A 116 9.70 3.52 -11.39
N VAL A 117 9.48 3.31 -12.69
CA VAL A 117 8.31 3.80 -13.42
C VAL A 117 7.65 2.57 -14.00
N PHE A 118 6.47 2.24 -13.50
CA PHE A 118 5.70 1.12 -14.03
C PHE A 118 4.72 1.62 -15.09
N SER A 119 4.35 0.74 -16.00
CA SER A 119 3.25 0.94 -16.95
C SER A 119 1.95 1.25 -16.20
N SER A 120 1.17 2.17 -16.77
CA SER A 120 -0.14 2.52 -16.18
C SER A 120 -1.09 1.34 -16.29
N LEU A 121 -1.79 1.03 -15.19
CA LEU A 121 -2.83 -0.01 -15.10
C LEU A 121 -2.37 -1.45 -15.37
N GLN A 122 -1.06 -1.68 -15.47
CA GLN A 122 -0.48 -3.01 -15.48
C GLN A 122 -0.22 -3.45 -14.04
N PHE A 123 -1.19 -4.14 -13.44
CA PHE A 123 -1.08 -4.70 -12.10
C PHE A 123 -0.10 -5.87 -12.11
N HIS A 124 0.85 -5.88 -11.20
CA HIS A 124 1.86 -6.94 -11.10
C HIS A 124 2.40 -7.09 -9.67
N ILE A 125 3.12 -8.19 -9.46
CA ILE A 125 3.99 -8.41 -8.31
C ILE A 125 5.44 -8.16 -8.74
N ASP A 126 6.23 -7.50 -7.90
CA ASP A 126 7.66 -7.31 -8.15
C ASP A 126 8.48 -8.56 -7.77
N ARG A 127 8.02 -9.27 -6.74
CA ARG A 127 8.68 -10.45 -6.18
C ARG A 127 7.70 -11.61 -6.01
N GLY A 128 8.09 -12.79 -6.48
CA GLY A 128 7.26 -13.99 -6.38
C GLY A 128 7.31 -14.65 -4.99
N PRO A 129 6.38 -15.56 -4.65
CA PRO A 129 6.32 -16.21 -3.34
C PRO A 129 7.54 -17.08 -2.98
N ALA A 130 8.34 -17.49 -3.98
CA ALA A 130 9.56 -18.25 -3.76
C ALA A 130 10.75 -17.38 -3.30
N GLN A 131 10.60 -16.06 -3.34
CA GLN A 131 11.63 -15.11 -2.94
C GLN A 131 11.46 -14.72 -1.48
N ALA A 132 12.53 -14.79 -0.71
CA ALA A 132 12.50 -14.46 0.72
C ALA A 132 12.14 -12.98 0.95
N ASP A 133 12.54 -12.10 0.04
CA ASP A 133 12.35 -10.64 0.11
C ASP A 133 11.06 -10.17 -0.58
N HIS A 134 9.92 -10.66 -0.10
CA HIS A 134 8.61 -10.45 -0.71
C HIS A 134 7.90 -9.15 -0.28
N TYR A 135 8.44 -8.42 0.70
CA TYR A 135 7.93 -7.08 1.02
C TYR A 135 8.56 -6.03 0.10
N THR A 136 7.75 -5.08 -0.36
CA THR A 136 8.23 -3.92 -1.12
C THR A 136 8.01 -2.64 -0.35
N LEU A 137 9.09 -1.90 -0.18
CA LEU A 137 9.12 -0.57 0.40
C LEU A 137 9.20 0.47 -0.73
N PHE A 138 8.13 1.23 -0.93
CA PHE A 138 8.11 2.41 -1.78
C PHE A 138 8.25 3.66 -0.93
N TRP A 139 9.01 4.66 -1.38
CA TRP A 139 9.03 5.95 -0.69
C TRP A 139 9.28 7.14 -1.62
N ARG A 140 8.79 8.27 -1.15
CA ARG A 140 9.08 9.62 -1.64
C ARG A 140 9.91 10.33 -0.57
N ASP A 141 11.19 10.54 -0.86
CA ASP A 141 12.09 11.27 0.04
C ASP A 141 11.89 12.78 -0.12
N PRO A 142 11.54 13.53 0.95
CA PRO A 142 11.34 14.98 0.87
C PRO A 142 12.63 15.77 0.62
N GLU A 143 13.81 15.17 0.84
CA GLU A 143 15.11 15.79 0.62
C GLU A 143 15.69 15.46 -0.76
N ASP A 144 15.13 14.48 -1.47
CA ASP A 144 15.56 14.13 -2.82
C ASP A 144 15.10 15.19 -3.83
N ALA A 145 16.03 15.77 -4.58
CA ALA A 145 15.75 16.85 -5.53
C ALA A 145 14.73 16.49 -6.62
N GLN A 146 14.61 15.20 -6.97
CA GLN A 146 13.64 14.69 -7.94
C GLN A 146 12.28 14.37 -7.29
N GLN A 147 12.25 13.95 -6.03
CA GLN A 147 11.05 13.44 -5.35
C GLN A 147 10.42 14.42 -4.34
N ARG A 148 11.09 15.53 -4.03
CA ARG A 148 10.62 16.54 -3.06
C ARG A 148 9.29 17.18 -3.44
N SER A 149 9.00 17.30 -4.73
CA SER A 149 7.75 17.89 -5.23
C SER A 149 6.63 16.84 -5.30
N PRO A 150 5.35 17.24 -5.17
CA PRO A 150 4.23 16.33 -5.35
C PRO A 150 4.30 15.58 -6.68
N ARG A 151 4.10 14.26 -6.66
CA ARG A 151 4.08 13.42 -7.86
C ARG A 151 2.77 13.60 -8.60
N SER A 152 2.81 13.58 -9.93
CA SER A 152 1.62 13.65 -10.80
C SER A 152 0.95 12.28 -11.04
N SER A 153 1.64 11.20 -10.71
CA SER A 153 1.17 9.82 -10.86
C SER A 153 1.06 9.12 -9.52
N SER A 154 0.07 8.26 -9.36
CA SER A 154 -0.13 7.46 -8.16
C SER A 154 0.29 6.00 -8.36
N THR A 155 0.34 5.26 -7.27
CA THR A 155 0.41 3.79 -7.28
C THR A 155 -0.96 3.27 -6.85
N LEU A 156 -1.55 2.39 -7.64
CA LEU A 156 -2.76 1.65 -7.23
C LEU A 156 -2.33 0.32 -6.63
N VAL A 157 -3.00 -0.09 -5.54
CA VAL A 157 -2.76 -1.36 -4.87
C VAL A 157 -4.09 -2.08 -4.69
N MET A 158 -4.14 -3.35 -5.06
CA MET A 158 -5.32 -4.19 -4.92
C MET A 158 -4.94 -5.55 -4.35
N ALA A 159 -5.79 -6.13 -3.50
CA ALA A 159 -5.59 -7.52 -3.08
C ALA A 159 -5.72 -8.46 -4.28
N ASN A 160 -5.01 -9.59 -4.26
CA ASN A 160 -5.05 -10.59 -5.32
C ASN A 160 -6.49 -11.03 -5.63
N THR A 161 -7.33 -11.19 -4.60
CA THR A 161 -8.76 -11.53 -4.75
C THR A 161 -9.54 -10.44 -5.49
N ALA A 162 -9.25 -9.16 -5.24
CA ALA A 162 -9.91 -8.07 -5.95
C ALA A 162 -9.47 -7.99 -7.41
N ALA A 163 -8.19 -8.25 -7.70
CA ALA A 163 -7.68 -8.35 -9.07
C ALA A 163 -8.34 -9.49 -9.83
N PHE A 164 -8.46 -10.66 -9.20
CA PHE A 164 -9.17 -11.81 -9.76
C PHE A 164 -10.62 -11.48 -10.11
N LEU A 165 -11.37 -10.87 -9.18
CA LEU A 165 -12.76 -10.48 -9.41
C LEU A 165 -12.91 -9.44 -10.53
N GLN A 166 -11.99 -8.47 -10.60
CA GLN A 166 -11.97 -7.50 -11.69
C GLN A 166 -11.68 -8.19 -13.03
N ALA A 167 -10.71 -9.10 -13.08
CA ALA A 167 -10.38 -9.87 -14.27
C ALA A 167 -11.57 -10.72 -14.75
N GLU A 168 -12.32 -11.35 -13.83
CA GLU A 168 -13.56 -12.05 -14.16
C GLU A 168 -14.61 -11.10 -14.75
N ARG A 169 -14.84 -9.94 -14.12
CA ARG A 169 -15.80 -8.93 -14.59
C ARG A 169 -15.46 -8.39 -15.97
N GLU A 170 -14.17 -8.28 -16.28
CA GLU A 170 -13.66 -7.85 -17.59
C GLU A 170 -13.56 -8.99 -18.61
N GLY A 171 -13.98 -10.22 -18.28
CA GLY A 171 -13.96 -11.35 -19.19
C GLY A 171 -12.57 -11.95 -19.45
N GLN A 172 -11.56 -11.57 -18.65
CA GLN A 172 -10.18 -12.05 -18.75
C GLN A 172 -9.92 -13.35 -17.98
N GLY A 173 -10.97 -13.97 -17.43
CA GLY A 173 -10.96 -14.95 -16.33
C GLY A 173 -9.96 -16.12 -16.41
N GLY A 174 -9.98 -16.97 -15.37
CA GLY A 174 -9.10 -18.13 -15.28
C GLY A 174 -7.76 -17.77 -14.62
N ASP A 175 -7.69 -18.18 -13.35
CA ASP A 175 -6.53 -18.26 -12.46
C ASP A 175 -5.95 -16.95 -11.90
N PHE A 176 -5.32 -17.11 -10.73
CA PHE A 176 -4.45 -16.09 -10.16
C PHE A 176 -3.20 -15.94 -11.04
N ARG A 177 -2.87 -14.70 -11.40
CA ARG A 177 -1.73 -14.35 -12.25
C ARG A 177 -0.82 -13.39 -11.50
N SER A 178 0.47 -13.45 -11.82
CA SER A 178 1.46 -12.48 -11.33
C SER A 178 1.33 -11.11 -12.01
N SER A 179 0.55 -11.01 -13.10
CA SER A 179 0.26 -9.74 -13.75
C SER A 179 -1.10 -9.75 -14.46
N TYR A 180 -1.76 -8.59 -14.45
CA TYR A 180 -3.01 -8.29 -15.14
C TYR A 180 -2.95 -6.90 -15.77
N GLN A 181 -3.68 -6.73 -16.88
CA GLN A 181 -4.00 -5.41 -17.41
C GLN A 181 -5.48 -5.16 -17.09
N LEU A 182 -5.79 -4.27 -16.14
CA LEU A 182 -7.16 -4.09 -15.62
C LEU A 182 -7.58 -2.63 -15.70
N LEU A 183 -8.89 -2.37 -15.62
CA LEU A 183 -9.46 -1.02 -15.49
C LEU A 183 -9.29 -0.13 -16.73
N GLU A 184 -8.96 -0.68 -17.90
CA GLU A 184 -8.78 0.11 -19.14
C GLU A 184 -10.06 0.83 -19.56
N ASN A 185 -11.21 0.28 -19.19
CA ASN A 185 -12.53 0.78 -19.57
C ASN A 185 -13.38 1.25 -18.36
N GLU A 186 -12.78 1.36 -17.17
CA GLU A 186 -13.48 1.76 -15.94
C GLU A 186 -12.77 2.92 -15.26
N SER A 187 -13.54 3.87 -14.72
CA SER A 187 -12.97 4.98 -13.97
C SER A 187 -12.43 4.49 -12.62
N VAL A 188 -11.12 4.65 -12.42
CA VAL A 188 -10.43 4.31 -11.16
C VAL A 188 -11.03 5.08 -9.97
N ASP A 189 -11.48 6.33 -10.18
CA ASP A 189 -12.03 7.16 -9.09
C ASP A 189 -13.24 6.51 -8.40
N GLY A 190 -14.03 5.71 -9.13
CA GLY A 190 -15.15 4.97 -8.57
C GLY A 190 -14.76 3.80 -7.67
N LEU A 191 -13.50 3.36 -7.72
CA LEU A 191 -12.96 2.14 -7.10
C LEU A 191 -12.06 2.42 -5.88
N LYS A 192 -11.49 3.62 -5.82
CA LYS A 192 -10.64 4.07 -4.72
C LYS A 192 -11.39 3.98 -3.39
N ASN A 193 -10.73 3.42 -2.39
CA ASN A 193 -11.28 3.17 -1.05
C ASN A 193 -12.58 2.33 -1.06
N LYS A 194 -12.78 1.51 -2.10
CA LYS A 194 -13.85 0.50 -2.16
C LYS A 194 -13.28 -0.87 -2.46
N THR A 195 -12.52 -0.98 -3.54
CA THR A 195 -11.90 -2.24 -3.98
C THR A 195 -10.38 -2.17 -4.05
N LEU A 196 -9.82 -0.96 -4.17
CA LEU A 196 -8.38 -0.72 -4.24
C LEU A 196 -7.97 0.53 -3.44
N ILE A 197 -6.68 0.62 -3.13
CA ILE A 197 -6.05 1.77 -2.48
C ILE A 197 -5.27 2.57 -3.53
N GLU A 198 -5.41 3.89 -3.50
CA GLU A 198 -4.52 4.80 -4.23
C GLU A 198 -3.46 5.36 -3.26
N ILE A 199 -2.19 5.26 -3.66
CA ILE A 199 -1.07 5.94 -3.03
C ILE A 199 -0.70 7.12 -3.91
N PRO A 200 -1.15 8.34 -3.58
CA PRO A 200 -1.09 9.44 -4.53
C PRO A 200 0.29 10.10 -4.65
N TRP A 201 1.17 9.93 -3.66
CA TRP A 201 2.51 10.54 -3.60
C TRP A 201 2.49 12.07 -3.79
N ARG A 202 1.43 12.72 -3.29
CA ARG A 202 1.12 14.13 -3.56
C ARG A 202 1.13 15.01 -2.33
N ALA A 203 1.67 14.53 -1.21
CA ALA A 203 1.79 15.38 -0.04
C ALA A 203 2.64 16.63 -0.37
N PRO A 204 2.48 17.74 0.36
CA PRO A 204 3.27 18.95 0.12
C PRO A 204 4.78 18.71 0.13
N GLU A 205 5.54 19.66 -0.42
CA GLU A 205 7.00 19.63 -0.31
C GLU A 205 7.42 19.63 1.16
N GLY A 206 8.46 18.86 1.48
CA GLY A 206 8.92 18.64 2.86
C GLY A 206 8.25 17.46 3.58
N THR A 207 7.20 16.86 3.03
CA THR A 207 6.57 15.65 3.61
C THR A 207 7.16 14.38 3.01
N GLY A 208 7.68 13.48 3.85
CA GLY A 208 8.03 12.13 3.42
C GLY A 208 6.80 11.22 3.37
N GLU A 209 6.73 10.38 2.34
CA GLU A 209 5.68 9.37 2.18
C GLU A 209 6.31 8.00 1.97
N VAL A 210 5.81 6.99 2.65
CA VAL A 210 6.28 5.61 2.55
C VAL A 210 5.08 4.67 2.38
N ALA A 211 5.26 3.61 1.60
CA ALA A 211 4.30 2.51 1.52
C ALA A 211 5.02 1.17 1.63
N VAL A 212 4.45 0.25 2.40
CA VAL A 212 4.93 -1.13 2.53
C VAL A 212 3.86 -2.08 2.04
N LEU A 213 4.24 -2.94 1.10
CA LEU A 213 3.39 -3.94 0.47
C LEU A 213 3.95 -5.34 0.67
N ASP A 214 3.07 -6.35 0.72
CA ASP A 214 3.43 -7.76 0.64
C ASP A 214 3.03 -8.31 -0.75
N ASN A 215 4.02 -8.64 -1.58
CA ASN A 215 3.79 -9.12 -2.95
C ASN A 215 3.09 -10.48 -3.02
N THR A 216 2.98 -11.22 -1.92
CA THR A 216 2.27 -12.50 -1.90
C THR A 216 0.75 -12.33 -1.82
N THR A 217 0.27 -11.15 -1.42
CA THR A 217 -1.14 -10.89 -1.13
C THR A 217 -1.75 -9.73 -1.93
N VAL A 218 -0.92 -8.84 -2.48
CA VAL A 218 -1.37 -7.69 -3.29
C VAL A 218 -0.65 -7.58 -4.62
N LEU A 219 -1.33 -6.96 -5.59
CA LEU A 219 -0.76 -6.46 -6.85
C LEU A 219 -0.75 -4.94 -6.82
N HIS A 220 0.17 -4.34 -7.57
CA HIS A 220 0.21 -2.89 -7.73
C HIS A 220 0.49 -2.47 -9.17
N ALA A 221 0.08 -1.25 -9.52
CA ALA A 221 0.28 -0.63 -10.81
C ALA A 221 0.57 0.86 -10.66
N SER A 222 1.22 1.49 -11.65
CA SER A 222 1.17 2.95 -11.73
C SER A 222 -0.21 3.39 -12.25
N TYR A 223 -0.62 4.60 -11.89
CA TYR A 223 -1.80 5.25 -12.46
C TYR A 223 -1.49 6.69 -12.83
N TYR A 224 -1.67 7.00 -14.11
CA TYR A 224 -1.46 8.33 -14.65
C TYR A 224 -2.82 9.00 -14.84
N VAL A 225 -3.24 9.79 -13.84
CA VAL A 225 -4.49 10.59 -13.91
C VAL A 225 -4.52 11.42 -15.20
N HIS A 226 -3.36 11.96 -15.57
CA HIS A 226 -3.10 12.59 -16.86
C HIS A 226 -2.04 11.76 -17.60
N PRO A 227 -2.37 11.10 -18.72
CA PRO A 227 -1.44 10.22 -19.44
C PRO A 227 -0.11 10.88 -19.83
N ASP A 228 -0.13 12.19 -20.06
CA ASP A 228 1.04 12.99 -20.41
C ASP A 228 1.94 13.31 -19.21
N LEU A 229 1.47 13.06 -17.98
CA LEU A 229 2.16 13.38 -16.73
C LEU A 229 2.48 12.12 -15.93
N ARG A 230 3.49 11.36 -16.40
CA ARG A 230 3.92 10.09 -15.78
C ARG A 230 4.52 10.21 -14.38
N GLY A 231 4.81 11.43 -13.92
CA GLY A 231 5.52 11.68 -12.68
C GLY A 231 6.99 11.25 -12.73
N TYR A 232 7.70 11.44 -11.62
CA TYR A 232 9.06 10.94 -11.48
C TYR A 232 9.08 9.46 -11.03
N PRO A 233 10.20 8.75 -11.24
CA PRO A 233 10.41 7.41 -10.70
C PRO A 233 10.39 7.37 -9.16
N ILE A 234 9.59 6.47 -8.57
CA ILE A 234 9.50 6.31 -7.11
C ILE A 234 10.64 5.42 -6.59
N SER A 235 11.13 5.69 -5.39
CA SER A 235 12.19 4.88 -4.78
C SER A 235 11.64 3.54 -4.29
N VAL A 236 12.42 2.47 -4.46
CA VAL A 236 12.00 1.09 -4.17
C VAL A 236 13.11 0.31 -3.47
N ARG A 237 12.72 -0.54 -2.52
CA ARG A 237 13.58 -1.54 -1.87
C ARG A 237 12.77 -2.81 -1.55
N TYR A 238 13.38 -3.97 -1.74
CA TYR A 238 12.79 -5.26 -1.36
C TYR A 238 13.33 -5.70 0.01
N LEU A 239 12.43 -6.21 0.85
CA LEU A 239 12.69 -6.57 2.24
C LEU A 239 12.14 -7.97 2.54
N ALA A 240 12.81 -8.67 3.46
CA ALA A 240 12.39 -9.97 4.00
C ALA A 240 11.39 -9.82 5.16
#